data_AF-A0A1I0ZXG2-F1
#
_entry.id   AF-A0A1I0ZXG2-F1
#
_cell.length_a   1.000
_cell.length_b   1.000
_cell.length_c   1.000
_cell.angle_alpha   90.00
_cell.angle_beta   90.00
_cell.angle_gamma   90.00
#
_symmetry.space_group_name_H-M   'P 1'
#
loop_
_entity.id
_entity.type
_entity.pdbx_description
1 polymer ?
#
loop_
_entity_poly.entity_id
_entity_poly.type
_entity_poly.pdbx_seq_one_letter_code
_entity_poly.pdbx_strand_id
1 'polypeptide(L)'
;MLATSWSELVSRLGYPALVRHGLRHTAFTWMADSGVQLYVLQRVAGHHDPAATARYLYPDHGAVRDAGGAFSAWWDSMGTRSSVQAASRFLVP
;
A
#
# COMPACT_ATOMS: atom_id res chain seq x y z
N MET A 1 24.23 23.53 -2.04
CA MET A 1 23.12 24.27 -2.68
C MET A 1 22.23 23.27 -3.38
N LEU A 2 20.98 23.09 -2.97
CA LEU A 2 20.01 22.39 -3.81
C LEU A 2 19.58 23.38 -4.89
N ALA A 3 20.12 23.21 -6.10
CA ALA A 3 19.93 24.10 -7.25
C ALA A 3 18.53 23.94 -7.87
N THR A 4 17.51 24.28 -7.11
CA THR A 4 16.21 24.69 -7.67
C THR A 4 15.93 26.04 -7.04
N SER A 5 15.58 27.05 -7.84
CA SER A 5 15.02 28.32 -7.37
C SER A 5 13.59 28.06 -6.86
N TRP A 6 13.46 27.14 -5.89
CA TRP A 6 12.18 26.63 -5.40
C TRP A 6 11.29 27.75 -4.92
N SER A 7 11.85 28.67 -4.13
CA SER A 7 11.13 29.85 -3.64
C SER A 7 10.59 30.72 -4.78
N GLU A 8 11.38 30.90 -5.85
CA GLU A 8 10.94 31.65 -7.04
C GLU A 8 9.84 30.90 -7.79
N LEU A 9 10.01 29.59 -8.00
CA LEU A 9 9.04 28.73 -8.66
C LEU A 9 7.69 28.74 -7.92
N VAL A 10 7.69 28.51 -6.61
CA VAL A 10 6.44 28.48 -5.84
C VAL A 10 5.80 29.86 -5.70
N SER A 11 6.61 30.93 -5.69
CA SER A 11 6.09 32.30 -5.76
C SER A 11 5.42 32.58 -7.11
N ARG A 12 6.04 32.18 -8.23
CA ARG A 12 5.47 32.30 -9.58
C ARG A 12 4.22 31.46 -9.79
N LEU A 13 4.12 30.32 -9.11
CA LEU A 13 2.92 29.47 -9.11
C LEU A 13 1.80 30.00 -8.19
N GLY A 14 2.05 31.04 -7.37
CA GLY A 14 1.06 31.58 -6.43
C GLY A 14 0.91 30.79 -5.12
N TYR A 15 1.83 29.89 -4.81
CA TYR A 15 1.81 29.05 -3.60
C TYR A 15 3.07 29.24 -2.73
N PRO A 16 3.33 30.43 -2.17
CA PRO A 16 4.58 30.73 -1.46
C PRO A 16 4.83 29.84 -0.23
N ALA A 17 3.78 29.26 0.36
CA ALA A 17 3.87 28.33 1.49
C ALA A 17 4.14 26.87 1.06
N LEU A 18 4.16 26.55 -0.24
CA LEU A 18 4.40 25.20 -0.72
C LEU A 18 5.85 24.80 -0.50
N VAL A 19 6.07 23.79 0.33
CA VAL A 19 7.39 23.25 0.64
C VAL A 19 7.56 21.85 0.05
N ARG A 20 8.76 21.55 -0.45
CA ARG A 20 9.11 20.22 -1.00
C ARG A 20 8.80 19.07 -0.04
N HIS A 21 8.99 19.30 1.25
CA HIS A 21 8.67 18.31 2.27
C HIS A 21 7.16 17.98 2.29
N GLY A 22 6.30 18.99 2.11
CA GLY A 22 4.85 18.81 2.00
C GLY A 22 4.48 17.99 0.77
N LEU A 23 5.09 18.28 -0.38
CA LEU A 23 4.89 17.47 -1.59
C LEU A 23 5.33 16.02 -1.42
N ARG A 24 6.42 15.77 -0.69
CA ARG A 24 6.86 14.41 -0.34
C ARG A 24 5.79 13.69 0.50
N HIS A 25 5.19 14.37 1.47
CA HIS A 25 4.06 13.81 2.25
C HIS A 25 2.86 13.48 1.35
N THR A 26 2.46 14.41 0.48
CA THR A 26 1.37 14.19 -0.48
C THR A 26 1.63 12.99 -1.38
N ALA A 27 2.85 12.85 -1.90
CA ALA A 27 3.23 11.70 -2.72
C ALA A 27 3.11 10.37 -1.94
N PHE A 28 3.49 10.34 -0.66
CA PHE A 28 3.35 9.13 0.16
C PHE A 28 1.91 8.77 0.48
N THR A 29 1.05 9.76 0.73
CA THR A 29 -0.40 9.53 0.85
C THR A 29 -0.96 8.91 -0.42
N TRP A 30 -0.64 9.46 -1.59
CA TRP A 30 -1.14 8.92 -2.86
C TRP A 30 -0.60 7.52 -3.18
N MET A 31 0.66 7.22 -2.83
CA MET A 31 1.18 5.87 -2.95
C MET A 31 0.42 4.89 -2.05
N ALA A 32 0.16 5.27 -0.80
CA ALA A 32 -0.64 4.46 0.13
C ALA A 32 -2.05 4.22 -0.41
N ASP A 33 -2.74 5.28 -0.86
CA ASP A 33 -4.10 5.21 -1.40
C ASP A 33 -4.16 4.38 -2.70
N SER A 34 -3.09 4.35 -3.49
CA SER A 34 -2.99 3.48 -4.68
C SER A 34 -2.78 2.00 -4.36
N GLY A 35 -2.65 1.63 -3.08
CA GLY A 35 -2.47 0.25 -2.63
C GLY A 35 -1.01 -0.20 -2.54
N VAL A 36 -0.04 0.72 -2.56
CA VAL A 36 1.37 0.35 -2.34
C VAL A 36 1.54 -0.24 -0.93
N GLN A 37 2.10 -1.43 -0.85
CA GLN A 37 2.32 -2.14 0.41
C GLN A 37 3.21 -1.32 1.36
N LEU A 38 2.88 -1.33 2.66
CA LEU A 38 3.58 -0.56 3.70
C LEU A 38 5.09 -0.73 3.66
N TYR A 39 5.58 -1.96 3.53
CA TYR A 39 7.02 -2.24 3.44
C TYR A 39 7.69 -1.57 2.24
N VAL A 40 7.04 -1.59 1.06
CA VAL A 40 7.56 -0.96 -0.15
C VAL A 40 7.54 0.55 0.02
N LEU A 41 6.44 1.12 0.52
CA LEU A 41 6.33 2.54 0.80
C LEU A 41 7.39 3.00 1.80
N GLN A 42 7.68 2.21 2.83
CA GLN A 42 8.71 2.50 3.83
C GLN A 42 10.11 2.58 3.19
N ARG A 43 10.42 1.67 2.27
CA ARG A 43 11.69 1.69 1.52
C ARG A 43 11.82 2.95 0.66
N VAL A 44 10.76 3.31 -0.06
CA VAL A 44 10.72 4.55 -0.85
C VAL A 44 10.82 5.78 0.04
N ALA A 45 10.17 5.76 1.20
CA ALA A 45 10.21 6.81 2.19
C ALA A 45 11.56 6.91 2.94
N GLY A 46 12.42 5.90 2.84
CA GLY A 46 13.67 5.84 3.60
C GLY A 46 13.46 5.89 5.12
N HIS A 47 12.29 5.44 5.60
CA HIS A 47 11.96 5.45 7.02
C HIS A 47 12.49 4.20 7.71
N HIS A 48 13.23 4.38 8.81
CA HIS A 48 13.65 3.26 9.64
C HIS A 48 12.51 2.70 10.49
N ASP A 49 11.61 3.57 10.94
CA ASP A 49 10.46 3.22 11.75
C ASP A 49 9.22 2.98 10.85
N PRO A 50 8.63 1.76 10.86
CA PRO A 50 7.38 1.48 10.15
C PRO A 50 6.23 2.39 10.59
N ALA A 51 6.17 2.78 11.87
CA ALA A 51 5.11 3.66 12.38
C ALA A 51 5.17 5.06 11.73
N ALA A 52 6.35 5.51 11.31
CA ALA A 52 6.48 6.76 10.57
C ALA A 52 5.85 6.70 9.18
N THR A 53 5.84 5.52 8.55
CA THR A 53 5.21 5.28 7.24
C THR A 53 3.73 4.96 7.37
N ALA A 54 3.33 4.27 8.43
CA ALA A 54 1.94 3.89 8.68
C ALA A 54 0.99 5.09 8.77
N ARG A 55 1.49 6.30 9.05
CA ARG A 55 0.71 7.55 9.06
C ARG A 55 0.07 7.90 7.71
N TYR A 56 0.60 7.35 6.62
CA TYR A 56 0.03 7.55 5.29
C TYR A 56 -1.03 6.51 4.94
N LEU A 57 -1.16 5.43 5.72
CA LEU A 57 -2.19 4.42 5.50
C LEU A 57 -3.52 4.95 6.06
N TYR A 58 -4.54 4.99 5.21
CA TYR A 58 -5.89 5.25 5.65
C TYR A 58 -6.42 4.04 6.45
N PRO A 59 -6.92 4.21 7.68
CA PRO A 59 -7.53 3.12 8.45
C PRO A 59 -8.91 2.79 7.86
N ASP A 60 -8.95 2.04 6.76
CA ASP A 60 -10.18 1.55 6.18
C ASP A 60 -10.60 0.23 6.86
N HIS A 61 -11.61 0.31 7.72
CA HIS A 61 -12.23 -0.89 8.31
C HIS A 61 -12.86 -1.80 7.22
N GLY A 62 -13.23 -1.24 6.06
CA GLY A 62 -13.65 -1.99 4.88
C GLY A 62 -12.54 -2.89 4.35
N ALA A 63 -11.36 -2.33 4.08
CA ALA A 63 -10.18 -3.09 3.62
C ALA A 63 -9.82 -4.25 4.55
N VAL A 64 -9.93 -4.08 5.88
CA VAL A 64 -9.69 -5.17 6.85
C VAL A 64 -10.71 -6.30 6.67
N ARG A 65 -12.00 -5.96 6.53
CA ARG A 65 -13.07 -6.94 6.30
C ARG A 65 -12.90 -7.65 4.96
N ASP A 66 -12.57 -6.91 3.92
CA ASP A 66 -12.40 -7.44 2.56
C ASP A 66 -11.19 -8.39 2.50
N ALA A 67 -10.10 -8.06 3.19
CA ALA A 67 -8.95 -8.94 3.36
C ALA A 67 -9.35 -10.27 4.05
N GLY A 68 -10.16 -10.19 5.11
CA GLY A 68 -10.70 -11.38 5.77
C GLY A 68 -11.57 -12.22 4.85
N GLY A 69 -12.48 -11.60 4.09
CA GLY A 69 -13.32 -12.28 3.12
C GLY A 69 -12.53 -12.97 2.00
N ALA A 70 -11.53 -12.28 1.45
CA ALA A 70 -10.65 -12.83 0.42
C ALA A 70 -9.86 -14.04 0.92
N PHE A 71 -9.33 -13.97 2.14
CA PHE A 71 -8.62 -15.09 2.76
C PHE A 71 -9.52 -16.30 2.97
N SER A 72 -10.72 -16.10 3.54
CA SER A 72 -11.69 -17.19 3.75
C SER A 72 -12.07 -17.88 2.43
N ALA A 73 -12.38 -17.11 1.38
CA ALA A 73 -12.71 -17.67 0.07
C ALA A 73 -11.54 -18.47 -0.54
N TRP A 74 -10.31 -17.97 -0.41
CA TRP A 74 -9.12 -18.69 -0.85
C TRP A 74 -8.94 -20.00 -0.07
N TRP A 75 -9.12 -19.97 1.26
CA TRP A 75 -8.96 -21.13 2.13
C TRP A 75 -9.96 -22.24 1.78
N ASP A 76 -11.23 -21.90 1.59
CA ASP A 76 -12.27 -22.86 1.20
C ASP A 76 -11.97 -23.53 -0.16
N SER A 77 -11.38 -22.77 -1.09
CA SER A 77 -10.95 -23.29 -2.39
C SER A 77 -9.80 -24.32 -2.29
N MET A 78 -8.95 -24.21 -1.27
CA MET A 78 -7.88 -25.19 -1.01
C MET A 78 -8.43 -26.46 -0.37
N GLY A 79 -9.38 -26.34 0.55
CA GLY A 79 -10.08 -27.49 1.13
C GLY A 79 -10.82 -28.31 0.06
N THR A 80 -11.49 -27.62 -0.87
CA THR A 80 -12.23 -28.25 -1.97
C THR A 80 -11.31 -28.93 -2.98
N ARG A 81 -10.17 -28.32 -3.34
CA ARG A 81 -9.18 -28.97 -4.22
C ARG A 81 -8.57 -30.22 -3.61
N SER A 82 -8.30 -30.19 -2.31
CA SER A 82 -7.72 -31.32 -1.57
C SER A 82 -8.67 -32.53 -1.52
N SER A 83 -9.97 -32.30 -1.32
CA SER A 83 -10.97 -33.37 -1.30
C SER A 83 -11.22 -33.99 -2.67
N VAL A 84 -11.26 -33.18 -3.74
CA VAL A 84 -11.41 -33.67 -5.13
C VAL A 84 -10.19 -34.49 -5.56
N GLN A 85 -8.97 -34.05 -5.21
CA GLN A 85 -7.73 -34.75 -5.55
C GLN A 85 -7.55 -36.06 -4.75
N ALA A 86 -8.07 -36.11 -3.52
CA ALA A 86 -8.15 -37.35 -2.75
C ALA A 86 -9.12 -38.34 -3.42
N ALA A 87 -10.32 -37.88 -3.82
CA ALA A 87 -11.33 -38.74 -4.46
C ALA A 87 -10.89 -39.29 -5.83
N SER A 88 -10.18 -38.51 -6.65
CA SER A 88 -9.68 -38.96 -7.95
C SER A 88 -8.55 -39.99 -7.86
N ARG A 89 -7.80 -40.01 -6.74
CA ARG A 89 -6.72 -40.97 -6.49
C ARG A 89 -7.23 -42.37 -6.12
N PHE A 90 -8.51 -42.51 -5.77
CA PHE A 90 -9.18 -43.79 -5.52
C PHE A 90 -9.95 -44.33 -6.74
N LEU A 91 -9.92 -43.61 -7.88
CA LEU A 91 -10.70 -43.90 -9.09
C LEU A 91 -9.82 -44.19 -10.31
N VAL A 92 -8.58 -44.65 -10.10
CA VAL A 92 -7.74 -45.24 -11.16
C VAL A 92 -7.61 -46.75 -10.85
N PRO A 93 -7.96 -47.64 -11.80
CA PRO A 93 -7.92 -49.09 -11.61
C PRO A 93 -6.52 -49.67 -11.42
#